data_AF-A0A5P2DDJ6-F1
#
_entry.id   AF-A0A5P2DDJ6-F1
#
_cell.length_a   1.000
_cell.length_b   1.000
_cell.length_c   1.000
_cell.angle_alpha   90.00
_cell.angle_beta   90.00
_cell.angle_gamma   90.00
#
_symmetry.space_group_name_H-M   'P 1'
#
loop_
_entity.id
_entity.type
_entity.pdbx_description
1 polymer ?
#
loop_
_entity_poly.entity_id
_entity_poly.type
_entity_poly.pdbx_seq_one_letter_code
_entity_poly.pdbx_strand_id
1 'polypeptide(L)' 'MLGALDPYGDAVFNHRQVPTLLAELDRLPAERGGEWVAEVRALCEVALQGVHRYLLFIGD' A
#
# COMPACT_ATOMS: atom_id res chain seq x y z
N MET A 1 -0.14 2.69 13.45
CA MET A 1 0.11 3.93 12.71
C MET A 1 0.45 3.49 11.30
N LEU A 2 -0.40 3.78 10.31
CA LEU A 2 -0.06 3.62 8.90
C LEU A 2 0.94 4.75 8.61
N GLY A 3 2.23 4.49 8.81
CA GLY A 3 3.24 5.54 8.95
C GLY A 3 3.55 6.31 7.66
N ALA A 4 2.97 5.88 6.53
CA ALA A 4 3.25 6.40 5.20
C ALA A 4 2.04 7.02 4.50
N LEU A 5 0.87 7.09 5.15
CA LEU A 5 -0.28 7.83 4.60
C LEU A 5 -0.17 9.29 5.05
N ASP A 6 0.04 10.19 4.09
CA ASP A 6 -0.09 11.62 4.29
C ASP A 6 -1.51 11.93 4.81
N PRO A 7 -1.70 12.79 5.83
CA PRO A 7 -3.01 13.32 6.21
C PRO A 7 -3.81 13.95 5.06
N TYR A 8 -3.20 14.30 3.93
CA TYR A 8 -3.87 14.75 2.69
C TYR A 8 -4.29 13.61 1.74
N GLY A 9 -4.20 12.34 2.15
CA GLY A 9 -4.75 11.20 1.42
C GLY A 9 -3.87 10.65 0.29
N ASP A 10 -2.90 11.43 -0.16
CA ASP A 10 -1.96 11.01 -1.20
C ASP A 10 -0.72 10.31 -0.62
N ALA A 11 -0.41 9.11 -1.12
CA ALA A 11 0.78 8.39 -0.66
C ALA A 11 1.50 7.69 -1.81
N VAL A 12 2.82 7.93 -1.91
CA VAL A 12 3.68 7.29 -2.92
C VAL A 12 4.61 6.28 -2.26
N PHE A 13 4.57 5.05 -2.74
CA PHE A 13 5.44 3.96 -2.30
C PHE A 13 6.34 3.50 -3.44
N ASN A 14 7.64 3.43 -3.19
CA ASN A 14 8.60 2.82 -4.10
C ASN A 14 8.84 1.34 -3.75
N HIS A 15 9.58 0.62 -4.60
CA HIS A 15 9.91 -0.79 -4.41
C HIS A 15 10.52 -1.15 -3.04
N ARG A 16 11.20 -0.22 -2.35
CA ARG A 16 11.77 -0.44 -1.01
C ARG A 16 10.73 -0.27 0.10
N GLN A 17 9.69 0.52 -0.12
CA GLN A 17 8.63 0.81 0.85
C GLN A 17 7.46 -0.18 0.75
N VAL A 18 7.24 -0.78 -0.44
CA VAL A 18 6.18 -1.77 -0.66
C VAL A 18 6.21 -2.97 0.32
N PRO A 19 7.37 -3.57 0.67
CA PRO A 19 7.40 -4.63 1.66
C PRO A 19 6.87 -4.20 3.04
N THR A 20 7.14 -2.96 3.45
CA THR A 20 6.63 -2.41 4.71
C THR A 20 5.12 -2.19 4.63
N LEU A 21 4.62 -1.68 3.50
CA LEU A 21 3.17 -1.54 3.28
C LEU A 21 2.46 -2.89 3.37
N LEU A 22 2.98 -3.95 2.74
CA LEU A 22 2.42 -5.30 2.84
C LEU A 22 2.34 -5.79 4.30
N ALA A 23 3.41 -5.58 5.09
CA ALA A 23 3.43 -5.93 6.51
C ALA A 23 2.49 -5.05 7.37
N GLU A 24 2.15 -3.84 6.93
CA GLU A 24 1.11 -3.02 7.56
C GLU A 24 -0.29 -3.55 7.23
N LEU A 25 -0.55 -3.97 5.98
CA LEU A 25 -1.81 -4.57 5.58
C LEU A 25 -2.10 -5.88 6.32
N ASP A 26 -1.07 -6.69 6.60
CA ASP A 26 -1.20 -7.91 7.41
C ASP A 26 -1.62 -7.63 8.87
N ARG A 27 -1.40 -6.41 9.37
CA ARG A 27 -1.70 -6.00 10.74
C ARG A 27 -3.02 -5.21 10.84
N LEU A 28 -3.75 -5.06 9.75
CA LEU A 28 -5.05 -4.39 9.78
C LEU A 28 -6.03 -5.17 10.67
N PRO A 29 -6.83 -4.46 11.49
CA PRO A 29 -7.96 -5.08 12.18
C PRO A 29 -8.93 -5.72 11.18
N ALA A 30 -9.58 -6.82 11.56
CA ALA A 30 -10.49 -7.56 10.66
C ALA A 30 -11.62 -6.68 10.12
N GLU A 31 -12.12 -5.75 10.94
CA GLU A 31 -13.15 -4.77 10.60
C GLU A 31 -12.68 -3.69 9.62
N ARG A 32 -11.36 -3.55 9.40
CA ARG A 32 -10.75 -2.66 8.41
C ARG A 32 -10.25 -3.40 7.18
N GLY A 33 -10.32 -4.73 7.16
CA GLY A 33 -9.97 -5.55 6.01
C GLY A 33 -11.01 -5.48 4.90
N GLY A 34 -10.94 -6.43 3.96
CA GLY A 34 -11.91 -6.57 2.88
C GLY A 34 -11.26 -6.77 1.51
N GLU A 35 -12.08 -6.74 0.47
CA GLU A 35 -11.66 -6.92 -0.93
C GLU A 35 -10.58 -5.92 -1.33
N TRP A 36 -10.69 -4.66 -0.89
CA TRP A 36 -9.71 -3.61 -1.14
C TRP A 36 -8.29 -3.99 -0.69
N VAL A 37 -8.13 -4.77 0.40
CA VAL A 37 -6.80 -5.22 0.85
C VAL A 37 -6.18 -6.19 -0.16
N ALA A 38 -6.99 -7.05 -0.77
CA ALA A 38 -6.53 -7.96 -1.81
C ALA A 38 -6.13 -7.19 -3.08
N GLU A 39 -6.90 -6.17 -3.47
CA GLU A 39 -6.57 -5.30 -4.60
C GLU A 39 -5.25 -4.54 -4.36
N VAL A 40 -5.06 -4.00 -3.16
CA VAL A 40 -3.79 -3.33 -2.81
C VAL A 40 -2.62 -4.31 -2.87
N ARG A 41 -2.79 -5.56 -2.42
CA ARG A 41 -1.73 -6.58 -2.55
C ARG A 41 -1.36 -6.85 -4.00
N ALA A 42 -2.36 -6.98 -4.88
CA ALA A 42 -2.11 -7.17 -6.31
C ALA A 42 -1.32 -5.99 -6.91
N LEU A 43 -1.65 -4.76 -6.52
CA LEU A 43 -0.90 -3.57 -6.97
C LEU A 43 0.53 -3.54 -6.43
N CYS A 44 0.74 -3.95 -5.17
CA CYS A 44 2.07 -4.11 -4.58
C CYS A 44 2.92 -5.12 -5.36
N GLU A 45 2.35 -6.26 -5.77
CA GLU A 45 3.05 -7.25 -6.60
C GLU A 45 3.48 -6.66 -7.94
N VAL A 46 2.60 -5.91 -8.61
CA VAL A 46 2.93 -5.22 -9.87
C VAL A 46 4.08 -4.23 -9.67
N ALA A 47 4.08 -3.48 -8.56
CA ALA A 47 5.13 -2.54 -8.23
C ALA A 47 6.49 -3.22 -7.96
N LEU A 48 6.49 -4.43 -7.39
CA LEU A 48 7.71 -5.20 -7.13
C LEU A 48 8.30 -5.88 -8.37
N GLN A 49 7.50 -6.14 -9.40
CA GLN A 49 7.93 -6.86 -10.63
C GLN A 49 8.71 -6.00 -11.64
N GLY A 50 9.04 -4.73 -11.34
CA GLY A 50 9.71 -3.86 -12.30
C GLY A 50 10.53 -2.75 -11.67
N VAL A 51 11.57 -2.33 -12.40
CA VAL A 51 12.38 -1.16 -12.04
C VAL A 51 11.58 0.12 -12.27
N HIS A 52 11.77 1.12 -11.41
CA HIS A 52 11.13 2.45 -11.50
C HIS A 52 9.59 2.44 -11.45
N ARG A 53 8.97 1.44 -10.81
CA ARG A 53 7.53 1.44 -10.50
C ARG A 53 7.28 2.00 -9.11
N TYR A 54 6.19 2.75 -9.02
CA TYR A 54 5.71 3.38 -7.80
C TYR A 54 4.21 3.11 -7.67
N LEU A 55 3.75 2.93 -6.44
CA LEU A 55 2.34 2.83 -6.11
C LEU A 55 1.89 4.19 -5.56
N LEU A 56 0.88 4.79 -6.18
CA LEU A 56 0.28 6.05 -5.74
C LEU A 56 -1.14 5.75 -5.26
N PHE A 57 -1.41 6.07 -4.00
CA PHE A 57 -2.76 6.19 -3.48
C PHE A 57 -3.17 7.65 -3.58
N ILE A 58 -4.42 7.87 -3.99
CA ILE A 58 -5.04 9.19 -4.04
C ILE A 58 -6.30 9.12 -3.19
N GLY A 59 -6.37 10.00 -2.20
CA GLY A 59 -7.55 10.15 -1.33
C GLY A 59 -8.40 11.33 -1.76
N ASP A 60 -9.66 11.35 -1.32
CA ASP A 60 -10.51 12.54 -1.25
C ASP A 60 -10.49 13.08 0.19
#